data_AF-A0A932M375-F1
#
_entry.id   AF-A0A932M375-F1
#
_cell.length_a   1.000
_cell.length_b   1.000
_cell.length_c   1.000
_cell.angle_alpha   90.00
_cell.angle_beta   90.00
_cell.angle_gamma   90.00
#
_symmetry.space_group_name_H-M   'P 1'
#
loop_
_entity.id
_entity.type
_entity.pdbx_description
1 polymer ?
#
loop_
_entity_poly.entity_id
_entity_poly.type
_entity_poly.pdbx_seq_one_letter_code
_entity_poly.pdbx_strand_id
1 'polypeptide(L)'
;MRGLFTLIYAPRYSEWLVLETGVDRPGDMARLTHYIKPDCVVVTRFGDTPAHLEFFPSRAALIKEKSLLVSALKKEGFLVVNMDDVDAYGLRKETSAKIITYGTDANALFRVSYAAIAYRKENNFPEGILAKLEYDGKMIPFSLTGTIGLHYISSALAAFAVGDELGVNLLAAVGQLKALSFPPGRMNILEGIRNTVIIDDSYNSSPVALVAALRAFKELTVSGRKIIVLGDMLELGAASDNEHRKAGECAAETADYLVTVGVRARFMRDGALGKGMSAEQTRYFGTSTEAGAFLKEFAQKGDAILIKGSQGVRMEKAVAPLLAHPQKQKELLVRQEKEWTIK
;
A
#
# COMPACT_ATOMS: atom_id res chain seq x y z
N MET A 1 23.14 -6.78 17.80
CA MET A 1 24.40 -6.01 17.96
C MET A 1 24.30 -4.54 17.53
N ARG A 2 23.64 -4.17 16.41
CA ARG A 2 23.43 -2.76 16.05
C ARG A 2 22.67 -1.94 17.10
N GLY A 3 21.59 -2.48 17.69
CA GLY A 3 20.80 -1.77 18.70
C GLY A 3 21.55 -1.41 20.00
N LEU A 4 22.47 -2.27 20.45
CA LEU A 4 23.32 -1.99 21.63
C LEU A 4 24.36 -0.89 21.31
N PHE A 5 24.87 -0.87 20.07
CA PHE A 5 25.77 0.16 19.58
C PHE A 5 25.10 1.54 19.53
N THR A 6 23.84 1.61 19.10
CA THR A 6 23.05 2.84 19.10
C THR A 6 22.81 3.36 20.52
N LEU A 7 22.63 2.45 21.50
CA LEU A 7 22.36 2.81 22.89
C LEU A 7 23.59 3.41 23.60
N ILE A 8 24.80 2.98 23.22
CA ILE A 8 26.06 3.42 23.84
C ILE A 8 26.64 4.67 23.15
N TYR A 9 26.39 4.86 21.85
CA TYR A 9 27.08 5.89 21.05
C TYR A 9 26.17 6.98 20.45
N ALA A 10 24.86 6.99 20.71
CA ALA A 10 24.00 8.11 20.28
C ALA A 10 24.14 9.29 21.26
N PRO A 11 24.72 10.45 20.87
CA PRO A 11 25.05 11.51 21.83
C PRO A 11 23.84 12.23 22.43
N ARG A 12 22.64 12.03 21.87
CA ARG A 12 21.33 12.37 22.43
C ARG A 12 20.33 11.38 21.85
N TYR A 13 19.50 10.76 22.70
CA TYR A 13 18.38 9.98 22.20
C TYR A 13 17.39 10.93 21.50
N SER A 14 16.83 10.51 20.36
CA SER A 14 15.85 11.33 19.64
C SER A 14 14.68 11.69 20.56
N GLU A 15 14.18 12.93 20.44
CA GLU A 15 12.98 13.38 21.16
C GLU A 15 11.75 12.53 20.81
N TRP A 16 11.71 12.01 19.57
CA TRP A 16 10.64 11.18 19.04
C TRP A 16 11.15 9.80 18.64
N LEU A 17 10.42 8.76 19.04
CA LEU A 17 10.62 7.38 18.61
C LEU A 17 9.33 6.86 17.98
N VAL A 18 9.37 6.58 16.68
CA VAL A 18 8.25 5.99 15.93
C VAL A 18 8.51 4.50 15.74
N LEU A 19 7.61 3.65 16.24
CA LEU A 19 7.72 2.19 16.16
C LEU A 19 6.54 1.62 15.36
N GLU A 20 6.84 0.95 14.25
CA GLU A 20 5.86 0.07 13.60
C GLU A 20 5.77 -1.24 14.40
N THR A 21 4.56 -1.66 14.74
CA THR A 21 4.32 -2.87 15.54
C THR A 21 3.38 -3.84 14.83
N GLY A 22 3.82 -5.08 14.66
CA GLY A 22 3.03 -6.19 14.11
C GLY A 22 2.80 -7.29 15.14
N VAL A 23 1.97 -8.26 14.78
CA VAL A 23 1.79 -9.51 15.53
C VAL A 23 1.81 -10.65 14.54
N ASP A 24 2.56 -11.71 14.85
CA ASP A 24 2.56 -12.94 14.06
C ASP A 24 1.68 -13.99 14.74
N ARG A 25 1.72 -14.05 16.07
CA ARG A 25 1.02 -15.07 16.88
C ARG A 25 0.36 -14.45 18.11
N PRO A 26 -0.62 -15.16 18.71
CA PRO A 26 -1.18 -14.76 20.00
C PRO A 26 -0.09 -14.54 21.07
N GLY A 27 -0.22 -13.47 21.85
CA GLY A 27 0.72 -13.07 22.89
C GLY A 27 1.88 -12.16 22.46
N ASP A 28 2.08 -11.93 21.16
CA ASP A 28 3.15 -11.04 20.68
C ASP A 28 2.97 -9.59 21.15
N MET A 29 1.76 -9.05 21.06
CA MET A 29 1.48 -7.68 21.50
C MET A 29 1.50 -7.57 23.02
N ALA A 30 1.00 -8.60 23.72
CA ALA A 30 1.10 -8.68 25.18
C ALA A 30 2.57 -8.58 25.65
N ARG A 31 3.47 -9.33 25.00
CA ARG A 31 4.90 -9.29 25.27
C ARG A 31 5.51 -7.93 24.94
N LEU A 32 5.15 -7.33 23.81
CA LEU A 32 5.67 -6.03 23.40
C LEU A 32 5.26 -4.92 24.39
N THR A 33 3.99 -4.87 24.75
CA THR A 33 3.40 -3.86 25.65
C THR A 33 3.85 -3.99 27.11
N HIS A 34 4.60 -5.04 27.45
CA HIS A 34 5.35 -5.11 28.70
C HIS A 34 6.51 -4.12 28.73
N TYR A 35 7.17 -3.91 27.59
CA TYR A 35 8.35 -3.05 27.47
C TYR A 35 8.03 -1.63 27.01
N ILE A 36 6.94 -1.45 26.24
CA ILE A 36 6.56 -0.15 25.69
C ILE A 36 5.29 0.38 26.35
N LYS A 37 5.33 1.65 26.74
CA LYS A 37 4.16 2.46 27.15
C LYS A 37 4.11 3.67 26.23
N PRO A 38 3.36 3.60 25.12
CA PRO A 38 3.36 4.67 24.12
C PRO A 38 2.73 5.96 24.67
N ASP A 39 3.23 7.10 24.19
CA ASP A 39 2.60 8.42 24.35
C ASP A 39 1.53 8.67 23.27
N CYS A 40 1.69 8.03 22.11
CA CYS A 40 0.75 8.04 21.00
C CYS A 40 0.60 6.63 20.43
N VAL A 41 -0.63 6.22 20.11
CA VAL A 41 -0.90 5.02 19.32
C VAL A 41 -1.67 5.41 18.06
N VAL A 42 -1.25 4.90 16.91
CA VAL A 42 -1.97 5.07 15.64
C VAL A 42 -2.56 3.73 15.23
N VAL A 43 -3.88 3.65 15.09
CA VAL A 43 -4.58 2.46 14.58
C VAL A 43 -5.06 2.73 13.16
N THR A 44 -4.55 1.95 12.22
CA THR A 44 -4.74 2.19 10.79
C THR A 44 -5.98 1.52 10.20
N ARG A 45 -6.00 0.19 10.05
CA ARG A 45 -7.11 -0.54 9.45
C ARG A 45 -7.05 -2.04 9.79
N PHE A 46 -8.20 -2.70 9.85
CA PHE A 46 -8.33 -4.15 9.84
C PHE A 46 -9.02 -4.64 8.57
N GLY A 47 -8.27 -5.27 7.65
CA GLY A 47 -8.87 -5.91 6.47
C GLY A 47 -9.85 -7.04 6.85
N ASP A 48 -10.72 -7.45 5.92
CA ASP A 48 -11.62 -8.60 6.11
C ASP A 48 -10.83 -9.90 6.32
N THR A 49 -9.67 -10.00 5.66
CA THR A 49 -8.67 -11.04 5.88
C THR A 49 -7.35 -10.35 6.25
N PRO A 50 -7.13 -10.03 7.54
CA PRO A 50 -5.87 -9.41 7.99
C PRO A 50 -4.67 -10.32 7.70
N ALA A 51 -3.49 -9.73 7.53
CA ALA A 51 -2.25 -10.48 7.52
C ALA A 51 -2.11 -11.30 8.82
N HIS A 52 -1.47 -12.47 8.73
CA HIS A 52 -1.25 -13.40 9.85
C HIS A 52 -2.52 -14.04 10.44
N LEU A 53 -3.70 -13.85 9.83
CA LEU A 53 -4.94 -14.49 10.30
C LEU A 53 -4.82 -16.01 10.45
N GLU A 54 -3.99 -16.67 9.62
CA GLU A 54 -3.75 -18.11 9.67
C GLU A 54 -3.20 -18.62 11.01
N PHE A 55 -2.56 -17.76 11.81
CA PHE A 55 -2.01 -18.11 13.12
C PHE A 55 -2.95 -17.77 14.28
N PHE A 56 -4.12 -17.20 13.99
CA PHE A 56 -5.12 -16.82 14.98
C PHE A 56 -6.39 -17.67 14.83
N PRO A 57 -7.09 -17.97 15.94
CA PRO A 57 -8.33 -18.75 15.88
C PRO A 57 -9.47 -18.01 15.17
N SER A 58 -9.41 -16.68 15.11
CA SER A 58 -10.39 -15.85 14.39
C SER A 58 -9.86 -14.43 14.15
N ARG A 59 -10.51 -13.70 13.24
CA ARG A 59 -10.28 -12.26 13.01
C ARG A 59 -10.48 -11.44 14.29
N ALA A 60 -11.50 -11.77 15.07
CA ALA A 60 -11.78 -11.11 16.34
C ALA A 60 -10.65 -11.31 17.36
N ALA A 61 -10.05 -12.50 17.42
CA ALA A 61 -8.90 -12.76 18.28
C ALA A 61 -7.66 -11.95 17.86
N LEU A 62 -7.41 -11.81 16.55
CA LEU A 62 -6.33 -10.98 16.02
C LEU A 62 -6.53 -9.49 16.36
N ILE A 63 -7.75 -8.98 16.21
CA ILE A 63 -8.08 -7.59 16.59
C ILE A 63 -7.88 -7.40 18.09
N LYS A 64 -8.30 -8.35 18.93
CA LYS A 64 -8.11 -8.27 20.38
C LYS A 64 -6.64 -8.29 20.78
N GLU A 65 -5.81 -9.09 20.12
CA GLU A 65 -4.36 -9.07 20.34
C GLU A 65 -3.77 -7.70 19.99
N LYS A 66 -4.10 -7.15 18.82
CA LYS A 66 -3.62 -5.80 18.42
C LYS A 66 -4.16 -4.69 19.31
N SER A 67 -5.35 -4.83 19.91
CA SER A 67 -5.93 -3.84 20.80
C SER A 67 -5.14 -3.66 22.09
N LEU A 68 -4.32 -4.63 22.48
CA LEU A 68 -3.46 -4.53 23.66
C LEU A 68 -2.50 -3.33 23.59
N LEU A 69 -2.10 -2.91 22.38
CA LEU A 69 -1.30 -1.69 22.19
C LEU A 69 -2.06 -0.44 22.62
N VAL A 70 -3.35 -0.36 22.28
CA VAL A 70 -4.24 0.74 22.68
C VAL A 70 -4.45 0.73 24.19
N SER A 71 -4.63 -0.45 24.79
CA SER A 71 -4.73 -0.58 26.25
C SER A 71 -3.44 -0.21 26.98
N ALA A 72 -2.29 -0.29 26.33
CA ALA A 72 -0.99 0.07 26.89
C ALA A 72 -0.63 1.57 26.75
N LEU A 73 -1.45 2.34 26.02
CA LEU A 73 -1.32 3.79 25.86
C LEU A 73 -1.38 4.48 27.22
N LYS A 74 -0.49 5.47 27.44
CA LYS A 74 -0.50 6.29 28.66
C LYS A 74 -1.81 7.08 28.78
N LYS A 75 -2.26 7.34 30.01
CA LYS A 75 -3.49 8.12 30.27
C LYS A 75 -3.46 9.53 29.67
N GLU A 76 -2.31 10.21 29.76
CA GLU A 76 -2.08 11.54 29.20
C GLU A 76 -1.70 11.51 27.71
N GLY A 77 -1.64 10.32 27.11
CA GLY A 77 -1.35 10.16 25.69
C GLY A 77 -2.57 10.41 24.82
N PHE A 78 -2.45 10.05 23.54
CA PHE A 78 -3.55 10.13 22.59
C PHE A 78 -3.58 8.96 21.61
N LEU A 79 -4.79 8.60 21.19
CA LEU A 79 -5.07 7.59 20.18
C LEU A 79 -5.49 8.28 18.88
N VAL A 80 -4.73 8.06 17.81
CA VAL A 80 -5.11 8.42 16.45
C VAL A 80 -5.75 7.20 15.78
N VAL A 81 -6.99 7.33 15.33
CA VAL A 81 -7.77 6.18 14.85
C VAL A 81 -8.51 6.47 13.55
N ASN A 82 -8.43 5.52 12.62
CA ASN A 82 -9.18 5.57 11.38
C ASN A 82 -10.67 5.36 11.63
N MET A 83 -11.48 6.36 11.30
CA MET A 83 -12.93 6.33 11.47
C MET A 83 -13.65 5.56 10.37
N ASP A 84 -13.02 5.37 9.21
CA ASP A 84 -13.59 4.63 8.08
C ASP A 84 -13.61 3.11 8.33
N ASP A 85 -12.87 2.63 9.34
CA ASP A 85 -12.81 1.22 9.73
C ASP A 85 -13.48 1.03 11.10
N VAL A 86 -14.61 0.30 11.09
CA VAL A 86 -15.46 0.11 12.27
C VAL A 86 -14.72 -0.56 13.42
N ASP A 87 -13.83 -1.51 13.13
CA ASP A 87 -13.06 -2.22 14.16
C ASP A 87 -11.95 -1.34 14.73
N ALA A 88 -11.23 -0.61 13.86
CA ALA A 88 -10.23 0.37 14.27
C ALA A 88 -10.87 1.42 15.17
N TYR A 89 -11.93 2.07 14.69
CA TYR A 89 -12.70 3.06 15.46
C TYR A 89 -13.27 2.48 16.75
N GLY A 90 -13.66 1.20 16.75
CA GLY A 90 -14.11 0.46 17.92
C GLY A 90 -13.09 0.42 19.06
N LEU A 91 -11.79 0.38 18.74
CA LEU A 91 -10.71 0.30 19.73
C LEU A 91 -10.58 1.54 20.62
N ARG A 92 -11.22 2.66 20.28
CA ARG A 92 -11.30 3.84 21.18
C ARG A 92 -11.86 3.50 22.57
N LYS A 93 -12.63 2.41 22.70
CA LYS A 93 -13.19 1.92 23.96
C LYS A 93 -12.15 1.27 24.89
N GLU A 94 -10.96 0.94 24.37
CA GLU A 94 -9.90 0.25 25.11
C GLU A 94 -8.97 1.21 25.87
N THR A 95 -9.22 2.52 25.80
CA THR A 95 -8.44 3.57 26.48
C THR A 95 -9.32 4.72 26.94
N SER A 96 -8.87 5.46 27.96
CA SER A 96 -9.46 6.73 28.40
C SER A 96 -8.66 7.95 27.91
N ALA A 97 -7.61 7.73 27.13
CA ALA A 97 -6.78 8.77 26.54
C ALA A 97 -7.56 9.64 25.54
N LYS A 98 -6.99 10.77 25.14
CA LYS A 98 -7.56 11.64 24.10
C LYS A 98 -7.70 10.86 22.78
N ILE A 99 -8.84 11.03 22.09
CA ILE A 99 -9.11 10.34 20.82
C ILE A 99 -9.11 11.36 19.68
N ILE A 100 -8.35 11.07 18.63
CA ILE A 100 -8.24 11.87 17.41
C ILE A 100 -8.62 10.99 16.22
N THR A 101 -9.64 11.38 15.48
CA THR A 101 -10.17 10.61 14.36
C THR A 101 -9.67 11.14 13.02
N TYR A 102 -9.44 10.24 12.08
CA TYR A 102 -9.13 10.60 10.70
C TYR A 102 -9.86 9.69 9.72
N GLY A 103 -10.06 10.16 8.47
CA GLY A 103 -10.69 9.35 7.43
C GLY A 103 -11.43 10.17 6.37
N THR A 104 -12.42 9.54 5.75
CA THR A 104 -13.37 10.13 4.81
C THR A 104 -14.72 10.44 5.45
N ASP A 105 -15.04 9.81 6.59
CA ASP A 105 -16.27 10.06 7.35
C ASP A 105 -16.44 11.54 7.70
N ALA A 106 -17.67 12.03 7.64
CA ALA A 106 -17.99 13.44 7.91
C ALA A 106 -17.73 13.87 9.35
N ASN A 107 -17.65 12.93 10.29
CA ASN A 107 -17.37 13.18 11.71
C ASN A 107 -15.89 12.98 12.06
N ALA A 108 -15.04 12.63 11.09
CA ALA A 108 -13.60 12.54 11.33
C ALA A 108 -13.01 13.95 11.55
N LEU A 109 -12.16 14.10 12.57
CA LEU A 109 -11.52 15.38 12.88
C LEU A 109 -10.55 15.80 11.75
N PHE A 110 -9.73 14.86 11.29
CA PHE A 110 -8.87 15.03 10.10
C PHE A 110 -9.48 14.30 8.92
N ARG A 111 -10.18 15.05 8.06
CA ARG A 111 -10.90 14.48 6.93
C ARG A 111 -10.16 14.76 5.62
N VAL A 112 -10.19 13.81 4.67
CA VAL A 112 -9.90 14.15 3.28
C VAL A 112 -11.18 14.49 2.54
N SER A 113 -11.15 15.59 1.80
CA SER A 113 -12.10 15.85 0.72
C SER A 113 -11.35 16.00 -0.59
N TYR A 114 -12.03 15.63 -1.69
CA TYR A 114 -11.48 15.67 -3.05
C TYR A 114 -10.17 14.89 -3.20
N ALA A 115 -10.16 13.83 -3.99
CA ALA A 115 -8.94 13.11 -4.32
C ALA A 115 -8.92 12.85 -5.82
N ALA A 116 -7.87 13.31 -6.51
CA ALA A 116 -7.72 13.13 -7.93
C ALA A 116 -6.25 12.89 -8.28
N ILE A 117 -6.03 12.16 -9.38
CA ILE A 117 -4.68 11.98 -9.93
C ILE A 117 -4.25 13.31 -10.57
N ALA A 118 -3.06 13.78 -10.19
CA ALA A 118 -2.41 14.93 -10.78
C ALA A 118 -1.60 14.50 -12.00
N TYR A 119 -1.67 15.29 -13.08
CA TYR A 119 -0.97 15.01 -14.33
C TYR A 119 -0.03 16.17 -14.70
N ARG A 120 1.15 15.81 -15.21
CA ARG A 120 2.12 16.72 -15.81
C ARG A 120 1.49 17.39 -17.04
N LYS A 121 1.58 18.72 -17.13
CA LYS A 121 0.90 19.49 -18.20
C LYS A 121 1.45 19.18 -19.59
N GLU A 122 2.75 18.91 -19.71
CA GLU A 122 3.46 18.79 -20.97
C GLU A 122 3.13 17.50 -21.73
N ASN A 123 2.87 16.40 -21.01
CA ASN A 123 2.74 15.06 -21.60
C ASN A 123 1.64 14.19 -20.97
N ASN A 124 0.82 14.75 -20.09
CA ASN A 124 -0.23 14.05 -19.35
C ASN A 124 0.28 12.81 -18.58
N PHE A 125 1.53 12.84 -18.12
CA PHE A 125 2.09 11.78 -17.27
C PHE A 125 1.57 11.94 -15.83
N PRO A 126 1.08 10.89 -15.15
CA PRO A 126 0.60 11.01 -13.78
C PRO A 126 1.79 11.30 -12.85
N GLU A 127 1.69 12.33 -12.02
CA GLU A 127 2.76 12.74 -11.10
C GLU A 127 2.45 12.42 -9.64
N GLY A 128 1.19 12.12 -9.32
CA GLY A 128 0.80 11.83 -7.95
C GLY A 128 -0.69 11.97 -7.71
N ILE A 129 -1.05 12.15 -6.45
CA ILE A 129 -2.41 12.47 -6.02
C ILE A 129 -2.44 13.91 -5.50
N LEU A 130 -3.50 14.64 -5.84
CA LEU A 130 -3.85 15.92 -5.24
C LEU A 130 -5.09 15.73 -4.38
N ALA A 131 -5.01 16.19 -3.13
CA ALA A 131 -6.09 16.04 -2.17
C ALA A 131 -6.26 17.30 -1.30
N LYS A 132 -7.38 17.41 -0.58
CA LYS A 132 -7.59 18.48 0.41
C LYS A 132 -7.78 17.86 1.80
N LEU A 133 -6.98 18.34 2.75
CA LEU A 133 -7.20 18.10 4.16
C LEU A 133 -8.26 19.09 4.65
N GLU A 134 -9.27 18.57 5.32
CA GLU A 134 -10.25 19.33 6.06
C GLU A 134 -10.03 19.14 7.55
N TYR A 135 -9.75 20.24 8.22
CA TYR A 135 -9.46 20.26 9.65
C TYR A 135 -9.80 21.64 10.22
N ASP A 136 -10.54 21.70 11.33
CA ASP A 136 -10.86 22.95 12.03
C ASP A 136 -11.49 24.03 11.10
N GLY A 137 -12.43 23.60 10.25
CA GLY A 137 -13.09 24.49 9.26
C GLY A 137 -12.18 24.98 8.12
N LYS A 138 -10.91 24.57 8.09
CA LYS A 138 -9.95 24.93 7.03
C LYS A 138 -9.87 23.83 5.98
N MET A 139 -9.65 24.23 4.74
CA MET A 139 -9.33 23.34 3.62
C MET A 139 -7.89 23.61 3.17
N ILE A 140 -7.02 22.62 3.36
CA ILE A 140 -5.58 22.73 3.06
C ILE A 140 -5.25 21.76 1.92
N PRO A 141 -4.87 22.24 0.73
CA PRO A 141 -4.47 21.37 -0.36
C PRO A 141 -3.12 20.71 -0.07
N PHE A 142 -2.98 19.43 -0.40
CA PHE A 142 -1.73 18.70 -0.34
C PHE A 142 -1.58 17.75 -1.53
N SER A 143 -0.35 17.32 -1.80
CA SER A 143 -0.05 16.40 -2.89
C SER A 143 0.88 15.28 -2.43
N LEU A 144 0.65 14.08 -2.95
CA LEU A 144 1.50 12.91 -2.77
C LEU A 144 2.15 12.57 -4.12
N THR A 145 3.41 12.98 -4.30
CA THR A 145 4.13 12.83 -5.56
C THR A 145 4.74 11.44 -5.70
N GLY A 146 4.64 10.83 -6.89
CA GLY A 146 5.24 9.53 -7.19
C GLY A 146 4.39 8.31 -6.84
N THR A 147 3.12 8.50 -6.45
CA THR A 147 2.17 7.41 -6.22
C THR A 147 0.75 7.76 -6.65
N ILE A 148 -0.03 6.75 -7.05
CA ILE A 148 -1.50 6.83 -7.18
C ILE A 148 -2.22 6.01 -6.10
N GLY A 149 -1.50 5.50 -5.09
CA GLY A 149 -2.07 4.73 -4.01
C GLY A 149 -2.93 5.58 -3.07
N LEU A 150 -4.25 5.53 -3.22
CA LEU A 150 -5.19 6.30 -2.38
C LEU A 150 -5.07 5.99 -0.88
N HIS A 151 -4.58 4.81 -0.50
CA HIS A 151 -4.33 4.46 0.90
C HIS A 151 -3.24 5.32 1.56
N TYR A 152 -2.36 5.95 0.78
CA TYR A 152 -1.38 6.90 1.32
C TYR A 152 -2.01 8.22 1.77
N ILE A 153 -3.19 8.59 1.25
CA ILE A 153 -3.96 9.72 1.79
C ILE A 153 -4.31 9.45 3.25
N SER A 154 -4.87 8.27 3.54
CA SER A 154 -5.22 7.85 4.90
C SER A 154 -4.01 7.86 5.83
N SER A 155 -2.84 7.44 5.33
CA SER A 155 -1.58 7.50 6.07
C SER A 155 -1.12 8.95 6.33
N ALA A 156 -1.28 9.84 5.35
CA ALA A 156 -0.97 11.26 5.50
C ALA A 156 -1.90 11.94 6.52
N LEU A 157 -3.20 11.63 6.51
CA LEU A 157 -4.15 12.14 7.51
C LEU A 157 -3.76 11.71 8.93
N ALA A 158 -3.38 10.44 9.12
CA ALA A 158 -2.89 9.96 10.41
C ALA A 158 -1.61 10.70 10.85
N ALA A 159 -0.67 10.93 9.93
CA ALA A 159 0.54 11.69 10.22
C ALA A 159 0.26 13.15 10.55
N PHE A 160 -0.70 13.79 9.88
CA PHE A 160 -1.14 15.14 10.20
C PHE A 160 -1.80 15.22 11.57
N ALA A 161 -2.65 14.25 11.91
CA ALA A 161 -3.27 14.16 13.23
C ALA A 161 -2.23 14.03 14.35
N VAL A 162 -1.21 13.18 14.16
CA VAL A 162 -0.09 13.08 15.10
C VAL A 162 0.69 14.39 15.16
N GLY A 163 1.08 14.95 14.01
CA GLY A 163 1.90 16.15 13.95
C GLY A 163 1.23 17.35 14.62
N ASP A 164 -0.05 17.59 14.34
CA ASP A 164 -0.82 18.69 14.92
C ASP A 164 -0.95 18.56 16.44
N GLU A 165 -1.21 17.35 16.95
CA GLU A 165 -1.27 17.08 18.39
C GLU A 165 0.07 17.32 19.09
N LEU A 166 1.19 17.08 18.39
CA LEU A 166 2.54 17.37 18.87
C LEU A 166 2.98 18.82 18.64
N GLY A 167 2.08 19.69 18.17
CA GLY A 167 2.36 21.12 17.94
C GLY A 167 3.13 21.43 16.65
N VAL A 168 3.24 20.48 15.72
CA VAL A 168 3.84 20.72 14.40
C VAL A 168 2.89 21.58 13.57
N ASN A 169 3.41 22.67 13.01
CA ASN A 169 2.62 23.52 12.12
C ASN A 169 2.13 22.72 10.89
N LEU A 170 0.81 22.61 10.74
CA LEU A 170 0.18 21.79 9.72
C LEU A 170 0.52 22.20 8.28
N LEU A 171 0.66 23.50 8.00
CA LEU A 171 1.07 23.97 6.66
C LEU A 171 2.51 23.57 6.35
N ALA A 172 3.40 23.63 7.36
CA ALA A 172 4.76 23.14 7.22
C ALA A 172 4.78 21.62 7.00
N ALA A 173 3.98 20.85 7.76
CA ALA A 173 3.86 19.40 7.60
C ALA A 173 3.39 19.00 6.19
N VAL A 174 2.35 19.68 5.67
CA VAL A 174 1.88 19.50 4.29
C VAL A 174 2.99 19.81 3.27
N GLY A 175 3.75 20.89 3.49
CA GLY A 175 4.86 21.26 2.62
C GLY A 175 5.97 20.20 2.55
N GLN A 176 6.20 19.46 3.65
CA GLN A 176 7.21 18.39 3.71
C GLN A 176 6.81 17.13 2.93
N LEU A 177 5.53 16.91 2.62
CA LEU A 177 5.12 15.75 1.81
C LEU A 177 5.76 15.72 0.42
N LYS A 178 6.21 16.86 -0.10
CA LYS A 178 6.96 16.92 -1.38
C LYS A 178 8.29 16.17 -1.33
N ALA A 179 8.88 16.04 -0.15
CA ALA A 179 10.13 15.30 0.06
C ALA A 179 9.90 13.81 0.39
N LEU A 180 8.64 13.37 0.48
CA LEU A 180 8.31 11.99 0.78
C LEU A 180 8.67 11.09 -0.39
N SER A 181 9.51 10.09 -0.15
CA SER A 181 9.74 8.98 -1.07
C SER A 181 8.95 7.75 -0.62
N PHE A 182 8.14 7.20 -1.51
CA PHE A 182 7.42 5.96 -1.24
C PHE A 182 8.36 4.75 -1.41
N PRO A 183 8.26 3.72 -0.55
CA PRO A 183 9.09 2.53 -0.70
C PRO A 183 8.87 1.87 -2.07
N PRO A 184 9.93 1.40 -2.76
CA PRO A 184 9.81 0.69 -4.03
C PRO A 184 8.84 -0.50 -4.00
N GLY A 185 8.15 -0.73 -5.11
CA GLY A 185 7.16 -1.79 -5.26
C GLY A 185 5.83 -1.54 -4.53
N ARG A 186 5.50 -0.31 -4.13
CA ARG A 186 4.25 0.03 -3.43
C ARG A 186 3.51 1.18 -4.10
N MET A 187 2.78 0.86 -5.16
CA MET A 187 2.04 1.81 -6.00
C MET A 187 2.90 2.98 -6.50
N ASN A 188 4.19 2.74 -6.78
CA ASN A 188 5.08 3.77 -7.30
C ASN A 188 4.77 4.05 -8.77
N ILE A 189 4.80 5.32 -9.17
CA ILE A 189 4.70 5.71 -10.58
C ILE A 189 6.10 5.73 -11.18
N LEU A 190 6.35 4.93 -12.20
CA LEU A 190 7.63 4.84 -12.91
C LEU A 190 7.45 5.16 -14.40
N GLU A 191 8.44 5.84 -14.97
CA GLU A 191 8.52 6.06 -16.42
C GLU A 191 8.97 4.77 -17.11
N GLY A 192 8.14 4.30 -18.04
CA GLY A 192 8.40 3.08 -18.81
C GLY A 192 8.88 3.35 -20.24
N ILE A 193 9.43 2.31 -20.87
CA ILE A 193 9.84 2.33 -22.28
C ILE A 193 8.69 2.81 -23.16
N ARG A 194 9.02 3.45 -24.29
CA ARG A 194 8.05 3.96 -25.26
C ARG A 194 7.03 4.91 -24.62
N ASN A 195 7.40 5.66 -23.59
CA ASN A 195 6.52 6.58 -22.85
C ASN A 195 5.30 5.87 -22.25
N THR A 196 5.49 4.66 -21.74
CA THR A 196 4.46 3.98 -20.94
C THR A 196 4.50 4.49 -19.50
N VAL A 197 3.38 4.36 -18.81
CA VAL A 197 3.28 4.60 -17.36
C VAL A 197 3.31 3.24 -16.68
N ILE A 198 4.22 3.04 -15.73
CA ILE A 198 4.23 1.83 -14.91
C ILE A 198 3.76 2.19 -13.51
N ILE A 199 2.79 1.46 -13.00
CA ILE A 199 2.42 1.47 -11.60
C ILE A 199 3.03 0.22 -10.97
N ASP A 200 4.16 0.39 -10.30
CA ASP A 200 4.88 -0.69 -9.64
C ASP A 200 4.31 -0.92 -8.24
N ASP A 201 3.62 -2.05 -8.09
CA ASP A 201 3.10 -2.55 -6.82
C ASP A 201 3.59 -4.00 -6.58
N SER A 202 4.83 -4.28 -7.00
CA SER A 202 5.46 -5.61 -7.01
C SER A 202 6.02 -6.07 -5.65
N TYR A 203 5.88 -5.28 -4.58
CA TYR A 203 6.35 -5.67 -3.25
C TYR A 203 5.55 -6.86 -2.70
N ASN A 204 4.23 -6.76 -2.62
CA ASN A 204 3.42 -7.88 -2.13
C ASN A 204 1.99 -7.78 -2.66
N SER A 205 1.21 -8.85 -2.49
CA SER A 205 -0.20 -8.84 -2.87
C SER A 205 -1.07 -9.54 -1.85
N SER A 206 -2.25 -8.99 -1.65
CA SER A 206 -3.37 -9.56 -0.90
C SER A 206 -4.67 -9.13 -1.58
N PRO A 207 -5.80 -9.82 -1.36
CA PRO A 207 -7.07 -9.48 -2.03
C PRO A 207 -7.47 -8.02 -1.83
N VAL A 208 -7.39 -7.51 -0.59
CA VAL A 208 -7.74 -6.11 -0.27
C VAL A 208 -6.79 -5.12 -0.96
N ALA A 209 -5.48 -5.40 -0.94
CA ALA A 209 -4.49 -4.52 -1.58
C ALA A 209 -4.65 -4.51 -3.10
N LEU A 210 -4.94 -5.67 -3.71
CA LEU A 210 -5.18 -5.77 -5.14
C LEU A 210 -6.42 -4.97 -5.56
N VAL A 211 -7.55 -5.12 -4.87
CA VAL A 211 -8.76 -4.35 -5.18
C VAL A 211 -8.49 -2.84 -5.07
N ALA A 212 -7.73 -2.40 -4.06
CA ALA A 212 -7.34 -1.00 -3.94
C ALA A 212 -6.44 -0.52 -5.10
N ALA A 213 -5.47 -1.33 -5.52
CA ALA A 213 -4.61 -1.03 -6.66
C ALA A 213 -5.41 -0.94 -7.97
N LEU A 214 -6.32 -1.89 -8.22
CA LEU A 214 -7.19 -1.89 -9.40
C LEU A 214 -8.09 -0.66 -9.45
N ARG A 215 -8.70 -0.27 -8.32
CA ARG A 215 -9.52 0.95 -8.23
C ARG A 215 -8.71 2.20 -8.55
N ALA A 216 -7.53 2.37 -7.96
CA ALA A 216 -6.66 3.50 -8.27
C ALA A 216 -6.23 3.51 -9.74
N PHE A 217 -5.89 2.34 -10.30
CA PHE A 217 -5.50 2.19 -11.70
C PHE A 217 -6.66 2.47 -12.68
N LYS A 218 -7.90 2.17 -12.28
CA LYS A 218 -9.11 2.49 -13.05
C LYS A 218 -9.31 3.99 -13.26
N GLU A 219 -8.88 4.82 -12.31
CA GLU A 219 -8.97 6.28 -12.41
C GLU A 219 -7.90 6.91 -13.31
N LEU A 220 -6.86 6.17 -13.72
CA LEU A 220 -5.85 6.69 -14.64
C LEU A 220 -6.46 7.03 -16.00
N THR A 221 -6.17 8.23 -16.49
CA THR A 221 -6.41 8.62 -17.88
C THR A 221 -5.20 8.22 -18.70
N VAL A 222 -5.42 7.43 -19.74
CA VAL A 222 -4.37 6.88 -20.60
C VAL A 222 -4.70 7.14 -22.06
N SER A 223 -3.68 7.33 -22.89
CA SER A 223 -3.87 7.46 -24.35
C SER A 223 -3.79 6.12 -25.08
N GLY A 224 -3.21 5.10 -24.45
CA GLY A 224 -3.14 3.72 -24.93
C GLY A 224 -4.02 2.81 -24.10
N ARG A 225 -3.52 1.60 -23.83
CA ARG A 225 -4.26 0.53 -23.14
C ARG A 225 -3.92 0.49 -21.65
N LYS A 226 -4.84 -0.05 -20.86
CA LYS A 226 -4.62 -0.47 -19.47
C LYS A 226 -4.23 -1.95 -19.44
N ILE A 227 -2.96 -2.21 -19.21
CA ILE A 227 -2.42 -3.56 -19.06
C ILE A 227 -2.28 -3.86 -17.55
N ILE A 228 -2.81 -4.98 -17.11
CA ILE A 228 -2.71 -5.42 -15.72
C ILE A 228 -1.91 -6.72 -15.67
N VAL A 229 -0.90 -6.77 -14.81
CA VAL A 229 0.02 -7.90 -14.66
C VAL A 229 -0.05 -8.41 -13.22
N LEU A 230 -0.70 -9.55 -13.01
CA LEU A 230 -0.95 -10.12 -11.69
C LEU A 230 -0.18 -11.41 -11.47
N GLY A 231 0.63 -11.43 -10.42
CA GLY A 231 1.27 -12.62 -9.88
C GLY A 231 0.44 -13.30 -8.79
N ASP A 232 0.74 -14.58 -8.52
CA ASP A 232 0.15 -15.34 -7.41
C ASP A 232 0.04 -14.52 -6.10
N MET A 233 -1.11 -14.63 -5.45
CA MET A 233 -1.32 -14.23 -4.06
C MET A 233 -1.01 -15.43 -3.15
N LEU A 234 0.08 -15.36 -2.37
CA LEU A 234 0.52 -16.44 -1.50
C LEU A 234 -0.16 -16.33 -0.13
N GLU A 235 -0.02 -17.37 0.71
CA GLU A 235 -0.51 -17.39 2.10
C GLU A 235 -2.05 -17.25 2.25
N LEU A 236 -2.82 -17.62 1.21
CA LEU A 236 -4.28 -17.59 1.23
C LEU A 236 -4.94 -18.89 1.72
N GLY A 237 -4.16 -19.94 2.00
CA GLY A 237 -4.67 -21.25 2.43
C GLY A 237 -5.75 -21.80 1.49
N ALA A 238 -6.84 -22.32 2.08
CA ALA A 238 -7.97 -22.90 1.35
C ALA A 238 -8.75 -21.88 0.49
N ALA A 239 -8.62 -20.57 0.75
CA ALA A 239 -9.30 -19.53 -0.01
C ALA A 239 -8.58 -19.18 -1.33
N SER A 240 -7.36 -19.69 -1.53
CA SER A 240 -6.47 -19.38 -2.66
C SER A 240 -7.21 -19.32 -3.99
N ASP A 241 -7.84 -20.42 -4.43
CA ASP A 241 -8.38 -20.53 -5.78
C ASP A 241 -9.54 -19.56 -6.02
N ASN A 242 -10.40 -19.38 -5.00
CA ASN A 242 -11.53 -18.46 -5.05
C ASN A 242 -11.07 -17.00 -5.11
N GLU A 243 -10.10 -16.61 -4.29
CA GLU A 243 -9.57 -15.25 -4.26
C GLU A 243 -8.76 -14.92 -5.53
N HIS A 244 -8.04 -15.88 -6.12
CA HIS A 244 -7.44 -15.70 -7.44
C HIS A 244 -8.50 -15.52 -8.52
N ARG A 245 -9.60 -16.28 -8.50
CA ARG A 245 -10.68 -16.11 -9.47
C ARG A 245 -11.31 -14.72 -9.37
N LYS A 246 -11.68 -14.28 -8.16
CA LYS A 246 -12.18 -12.91 -7.91
C LYS A 246 -11.21 -11.83 -8.36
N ALA A 247 -9.91 -12.02 -8.12
CA ALA A 247 -8.88 -11.09 -8.60
C ALA A 247 -8.91 -10.91 -10.12
N GLY A 248 -9.08 -12.01 -10.85
CA GLY A 248 -9.29 -12.01 -12.29
C GLY A 248 -10.55 -11.28 -12.73
N GLU A 249 -11.67 -11.57 -12.06
CA GLU A 249 -12.96 -10.93 -12.30
C GLU A 249 -12.88 -9.40 -12.12
N CYS A 250 -12.25 -8.94 -11.03
CA CYS A 250 -12.06 -7.52 -10.78
C CYS A 250 -11.12 -6.87 -11.80
N ALA A 251 -10.07 -7.57 -12.24
CA ALA A 251 -9.15 -7.04 -13.24
C ALA A 251 -9.85 -6.83 -14.61
N ALA A 252 -10.78 -7.72 -14.98
CA ALA A 252 -11.55 -7.62 -16.22
C ALA A 252 -12.42 -6.35 -16.32
N GLU A 253 -12.80 -5.74 -15.20
CA GLU A 253 -13.57 -4.49 -15.20
C GLU A 253 -12.74 -3.26 -15.62
N THR A 254 -11.41 -3.38 -15.69
CA THR A 254 -10.48 -2.26 -15.90
C THR A 254 -9.45 -2.53 -17.00
N ALA A 255 -9.02 -3.79 -17.17
CA ALA A 255 -7.95 -4.15 -18.07
C ALA A 255 -8.43 -4.26 -19.53
N ASP A 256 -7.70 -3.64 -20.45
CA ASP A 256 -7.76 -3.99 -21.87
C ASP A 256 -6.98 -5.28 -22.16
N TYR A 257 -5.97 -5.57 -21.33
CA TYR A 257 -5.15 -6.78 -21.42
C TYR A 257 -4.72 -7.26 -20.03
N LEU A 258 -4.90 -8.56 -19.76
CA LEU A 258 -4.51 -9.18 -18.48
C LEU A 258 -3.36 -10.18 -18.70
N VAL A 259 -2.25 -9.96 -18.01
CA VAL A 259 -1.16 -10.92 -17.87
C VAL A 259 -1.21 -11.54 -16.48
N THR A 260 -1.20 -12.87 -16.40
CA THR A 260 -1.16 -13.61 -15.14
C THR A 260 0.13 -14.42 -15.00
N VAL A 261 0.70 -14.48 -13.80
CA VAL A 261 2.02 -15.05 -13.53
C VAL A 261 2.03 -15.96 -12.31
N GLY A 262 2.44 -17.22 -12.49
CA GLY A 262 2.57 -18.19 -11.42
C GLY A 262 1.49 -19.27 -11.41
N VAL A 263 1.71 -20.32 -10.64
CA VAL A 263 0.95 -21.59 -10.73
C VAL A 263 -0.55 -21.40 -10.46
N ARG A 264 -0.90 -20.53 -9.51
CA ARG A 264 -2.29 -20.25 -9.10
C ARG A 264 -2.94 -19.16 -9.94
N ALA A 265 -2.16 -18.35 -10.65
CA ALA A 265 -2.62 -17.25 -11.49
C ALA A 265 -3.45 -17.70 -12.71
N ARG A 266 -3.47 -19.00 -13.02
CA ARG A 266 -4.45 -19.60 -13.95
C ARG A 266 -5.89 -19.30 -13.53
N PHE A 267 -6.19 -19.33 -12.23
CA PHE A 267 -7.54 -19.06 -11.73
C PHE A 267 -7.93 -17.59 -11.91
N MET A 268 -6.96 -16.66 -11.87
CA MET A 268 -7.21 -15.26 -12.25
C MET A 268 -7.60 -15.16 -13.72
N ARG A 269 -6.92 -15.90 -14.61
CA ARG A 269 -7.31 -15.93 -16.03
C ARG A 269 -8.72 -16.48 -16.20
N ASP A 270 -9.06 -17.58 -15.53
CA ASP A 270 -10.41 -18.18 -15.60
C ASP A 270 -11.49 -17.20 -15.15
N GLY A 271 -11.26 -16.46 -14.06
CA GLY A 271 -12.18 -15.43 -13.57
C GLY A 271 -12.38 -14.28 -14.56
N ALA A 272 -11.30 -13.82 -15.20
CA ALA A 272 -11.37 -12.77 -16.21
C ALA A 272 -12.15 -13.21 -17.46
N LEU A 273 -11.93 -14.45 -17.93
CA LEU A 273 -12.69 -15.04 -19.03
C LEU A 273 -14.18 -15.16 -18.68
N GLY A 274 -14.49 -15.58 -17.44
CA GLY A 274 -15.86 -15.64 -16.93
C GLY A 274 -16.57 -14.28 -16.85
N LYS A 275 -15.83 -13.16 -16.85
CA LYS A 275 -16.35 -11.78 -16.92
C LYS A 275 -16.34 -11.19 -18.33
N GLY A 276 -16.06 -11.99 -19.35
CA GLY A 276 -16.21 -11.59 -20.76
C GLY A 276 -14.94 -11.10 -21.44
N MET A 277 -13.76 -11.16 -20.80
CA MET A 277 -12.51 -10.98 -21.54
C MET A 277 -12.31 -12.14 -22.51
N SER A 278 -11.79 -11.85 -23.71
CA SER A 278 -11.44 -12.90 -24.67
C SER A 278 -10.12 -13.60 -24.33
N ALA A 279 -9.89 -14.77 -24.92
CA ALA A 279 -8.63 -15.48 -24.75
C ALA A 279 -7.43 -14.67 -25.28
N GLU A 280 -7.65 -13.86 -26.32
CA GLU A 280 -6.66 -12.99 -26.95
C GLU A 280 -6.29 -11.78 -26.06
N GLN A 281 -7.20 -11.34 -25.20
CA GLN A 281 -6.99 -10.26 -24.22
C GLN A 281 -6.32 -10.76 -22.92
N THR A 282 -5.99 -12.05 -22.83
CA THR A 282 -5.35 -12.63 -21.65
C THR A 282 -4.10 -13.43 -22.00
N ARG A 283 -3.10 -13.40 -21.13
CA ARG A 283 -1.88 -14.22 -21.28
C ARG A 283 -1.40 -14.75 -19.95
N TYR A 284 -1.00 -16.01 -19.93
CA TYR A 284 -0.43 -16.68 -18.77
C TYR A 284 1.07 -16.93 -18.95
N PHE A 285 1.85 -16.75 -17.90
CA PHE A 285 3.26 -17.13 -17.82
C PHE A 285 3.58 -17.90 -16.54
N GLY A 286 4.59 -18.77 -16.60
CA GLY A 286 5.07 -19.48 -15.42
C GLY A 286 5.90 -18.59 -14.49
N THR A 287 6.63 -17.63 -15.07
CA THR A 287 7.56 -16.77 -14.31
C THR A 287 7.43 -15.28 -14.64
N SER A 288 7.80 -14.43 -13.68
CA SER A 288 7.79 -12.97 -13.86
C SER A 288 8.82 -12.49 -14.91
N THR A 289 9.93 -13.21 -15.07
CA THR A 289 10.93 -12.92 -16.11
C THR A 289 10.36 -13.11 -17.52
N GLU A 290 9.65 -14.22 -17.76
CA GLU A 290 8.99 -14.48 -19.07
C GLU A 290 7.93 -13.42 -19.37
N ALA A 291 7.11 -13.08 -18.37
CA ALA A 291 6.13 -12.01 -18.50
C ALA A 291 6.79 -10.66 -18.83
N GLY A 292 7.88 -10.31 -18.16
CA GLY A 292 8.65 -9.10 -18.44
C GLY A 292 9.22 -9.05 -19.86
N ALA A 293 9.78 -10.16 -20.34
CA ALA A 293 10.30 -10.27 -21.70
C ALA A 293 9.18 -10.08 -22.75
N PHE A 294 8.01 -10.69 -22.52
CA PHE A 294 6.84 -10.47 -23.36
C PHE A 294 6.38 -9.01 -23.35
N LEU A 295 6.21 -8.42 -22.16
CA LEU A 295 5.73 -7.05 -22.01
C LEU A 295 6.67 -6.04 -22.68
N LYS A 296 7.98 -6.29 -22.63
CA LYS A 296 8.99 -5.46 -23.29
C LYS A 296 8.80 -5.38 -24.81
N GLU A 297 8.29 -6.43 -25.44
CA GLU A 297 7.98 -6.40 -26.88
C GLU A 297 6.54 -5.94 -27.14
N PHE A 298 5.60 -6.27 -26.24
CA PHE A 298 4.16 -6.07 -26.41
C PHE A 298 3.67 -4.65 -26.09
N ALA A 299 4.26 -3.96 -25.11
CA ALA A 299 3.79 -2.66 -24.64
C ALA A 299 3.88 -1.60 -25.76
N GLN A 300 2.86 -0.79 -25.94
CA GLN A 300 2.82 0.25 -26.96
C GLN A 300 2.90 1.64 -26.33
N LYS A 301 3.17 2.65 -27.15
CA LYS A 301 3.26 4.03 -26.68
C LYS A 301 1.95 4.45 -26.02
N GLY A 302 2.06 5.02 -24.82
CA GLY A 302 0.91 5.52 -24.07
C GLY A 302 0.12 4.46 -23.28
N ASP A 303 0.55 3.20 -23.30
CA ASP A 303 -0.01 2.19 -22.39
C ASP A 303 0.32 2.53 -20.93
N ALA A 304 -0.60 2.16 -20.03
CA ALA A 304 -0.32 2.08 -18.59
C ALA A 304 -0.27 0.62 -18.16
N ILE A 305 0.66 0.29 -17.26
CA ILE A 305 0.93 -1.08 -16.83
C ILE A 305 0.94 -1.15 -15.31
N LEU A 306 -0.04 -1.83 -14.71
CA LEU A 306 -0.04 -2.15 -13.28
C LEU A 306 0.62 -3.51 -13.07
N ILE A 307 1.64 -3.58 -12.20
CA ILE A 307 2.35 -4.84 -11.91
C ILE A 307 2.26 -5.13 -10.42
N LYS A 308 1.63 -6.25 -10.05
CA LYS A 308 1.40 -6.64 -8.66
C LYS A 308 1.51 -8.15 -8.46
N GLY A 309 2.06 -8.59 -7.34
CA GLY A 309 2.10 -10.00 -6.96
C GLY A 309 2.77 -10.20 -5.61
N SER A 310 2.68 -11.40 -5.05
CA SER A 310 3.32 -11.67 -3.76
C SER A 310 4.84 -11.64 -3.86
N GLN A 311 5.49 -11.40 -2.72
CA GLN A 311 6.94 -11.38 -2.62
C GLN A 311 7.63 -12.59 -3.27
N GLY A 312 7.10 -13.80 -3.06
CA GLY A 312 7.67 -15.03 -3.60
C GLY A 312 7.63 -15.13 -5.13
N VAL A 313 6.74 -14.37 -5.80
CA VAL A 313 6.58 -14.37 -7.26
C VAL A 313 7.61 -13.49 -7.95
N ARG A 314 8.27 -12.59 -7.21
CA ARG A 314 9.35 -11.70 -7.70
C ARG A 314 8.89 -10.86 -8.89
N MET A 315 7.73 -10.20 -8.78
CA MET A 315 7.13 -9.43 -9.88
C MET A 315 7.98 -8.22 -10.30
N GLU A 316 8.92 -7.76 -9.47
CA GLU A 316 9.86 -6.70 -9.86
C GLU A 316 10.73 -7.11 -11.07
N LYS A 317 10.91 -8.42 -11.30
CA LYS A 317 11.58 -8.93 -12.51
C LYS A 317 10.78 -8.67 -13.79
N ALA A 318 9.45 -8.56 -13.70
CA ALA A 318 8.59 -8.15 -14.82
C ALA A 318 8.64 -6.63 -15.06
N VAL A 319 8.91 -5.85 -14.01
CA VAL A 319 9.03 -4.38 -14.08
C VAL A 319 10.35 -3.96 -14.73
N ALA A 320 11.47 -4.58 -14.33
CA ALA A 320 12.83 -4.22 -14.77
C ALA A 320 13.00 -4.00 -16.29
N PRO A 321 12.56 -4.90 -17.19
CA PRO A 321 12.74 -4.71 -18.63
C PRO A 321 11.90 -3.57 -19.23
N LEU A 322 10.94 -3.03 -18.46
CA LEU A 322 10.04 -1.96 -18.88
C LEU A 322 10.51 -0.57 -18.48
N LEU A 323 11.53 -0.42 -17.62
CA LEU A 323 11.99 0.88 -17.16
C LEU A 323 12.55 1.74 -18.31
N ALA A 324 12.13 3.01 -18.39
CA ALA A 324 12.73 3.98 -19.30
C ALA A 324 14.20 4.27 -18.97
N HIS A 325 14.59 4.08 -17.71
CA HIS A 325 15.93 4.34 -17.19
C HIS A 325 16.48 3.10 -16.45
N PRO A 326 16.93 2.05 -17.17
CA PRO A 326 17.41 0.80 -16.58
C PRO A 326 18.55 0.99 -15.57
N GLN A 327 19.37 2.03 -15.73
CA GLN A 327 20.45 2.37 -14.81
C GLN A 327 19.97 2.75 -13.39
N LYS A 328 18.71 3.17 -13.24
CA LYS A 328 18.09 3.51 -11.95
C LYS A 328 17.40 2.33 -11.27
N GLN A 329 17.50 1.11 -11.83
CA GLN A 329 16.80 -0.07 -11.31
C GLN A 329 17.03 -0.31 -9.81
N LYS A 330 18.26 -0.08 -9.32
CA LYS A 330 18.62 -0.26 -7.90
C LYS A 330 17.88 0.67 -6.94
N GLU A 331 17.49 1.85 -7.43
CA GLU A 331 16.75 2.86 -6.67
C GLU A 331 15.23 2.63 -6.78
N LEU A 332 14.77 2.27 -7.98
CA LEU A 332 13.34 2.26 -8.31
C LEU A 332 12.63 0.95 -7.96
N LEU A 333 13.34 -0.18 -7.92
CA LEU A 333 12.72 -1.48 -7.69
C LEU A 333 13.03 -2.01 -6.30
N VAL A 334 12.09 -2.77 -5.76
CA VAL A 334 12.30 -3.54 -4.53
C VAL A 334 13.33 -4.67 -4.78
N ARG A 335 13.94 -5.21 -3.72
CA ARG A 335 14.73 -6.46 -3.75
C ARG A 335 16.00 -6.38 -4.58
N GLN A 336 16.69 -5.24 -4.50
CA GLN A 336 17.96 -5.00 -5.19
C GLN A 336 19.16 -5.28 -4.29
N GLU A 337 18.91 -5.70 -3.05
CA GLU A 337 19.92 -6.12 -2.07
C GLU A 337 20.52 -7.49 -2.44
N LYS A 338 21.74 -7.76 -1.97
CA LYS A 338 22.53 -8.93 -2.37
C LYS A 338 21.79 -10.24 -2.11
N GLU A 339 21.08 -10.31 -1.00
CA GLU A 339 20.29 -11.46 -0.54
C GLU A 339 19.21 -11.88 -1.55
N TRP A 340 18.74 -10.94 -2.36
CA TRP A 340 17.69 -11.14 -3.36
C TRP A 340 18.22 -11.37 -4.78
N THR A 341 19.46 -10.96 -5.06
CA THR A 341 20.11 -11.08 -6.37
C THR A 341 20.85 -12.40 -6.60
N ILE A 342 21.12 -13.17 -5.53
CA ILE A 342 21.92 -14.42 -5.58
C ILE A 342 21.05 -15.67 -5.84
N LYS A 343 19.72 -15.53 -5.99
CA LYS A 343 18.79 -16.65 -6.20
C LYS A 343 18.22 -16.75 -7.62
#